data_AF-A0A846JUR0-F1
#
_entry.id   AF-A0A846JUR0-F1
#
_cell.length_a   1.000
_cell.length_b   1.000
_cell.length_c   1.000
_cell.angle_alpha   90.00
_cell.angle_beta   90.00
_cell.angle_gamma   90.00
#
_symmetry.space_group_name_H-M   'P 1'
#
loop_
_entity.id
_entity.type
_entity.pdbx_description
1 polymer ?
#
loop_
_entity_poly.entity_id
_entity_poly.type
_entity_poly.pdbx_seq_one_letter_code
_entity_poly.pdbx_strand_id
1 'polypeptide(L)' 'MREIIYTVAETSQLLKINKNAVYNLVRTGLLKAIRLGTIKIPAEELERFIKDNTGKDLSDLNDIKELEL' A
#
# COMPACT_ATOMS: atom_id res chain seq x y z
N MET A 1 -10.91 -5.77 18.47
CA MET A 1 -9.47 -5.45 18.63
C MET A 1 -8.99 -4.89 17.30
N ARG A 2 -8.12 -3.87 17.30
CA ARG A 2 -7.51 -3.38 16.05
C ARG A 2 -6.38 -4.33 15.66
N GLU A 3 -6.40 -4.79 14.41
CA GLU A 3 -5.25 -5.50 13.84
C GLU A 3 -4.10 -4.53 13.65
N ILE A 4 -2.92 -4.92 14.08
CA ILE A 4 -1.70 -4.10 13.99
C ILE A 4 -0.93 -4.38 12.69
N ILE A 5 -1.20 -5.50 12.04
CA ILE A 5 -0.47 -6.01 10.88
C ILE A 5 -1.45 -6.73 9.95
N TYR A 6 -1.29 -6.49 8.65
CA TYR A 6 -2.06 -7.11 7.58
C TYR A 6 -1.16 -7.89 6.64
N THR A 7 -1.72 -8.91 6.00
CA THR A 7 -1.10 -9.61 4.87
C THR A 7 -1.29 -8.83 3.58
N VAL A 8 -0.58 -9.23 2.53
CA VAL A 8 -0.81 -8.73 1.16
C VAL A 8 -2.26 -8.96 0.71
N ALA A 9 -2.86 -10.09 1.11
CA ALA A 9 -4.24 -10.42 0.74
C ALA A 9 -5.24 -9.47 1.41
N GLU A 10 -5.12 -9.26 2.72
CA GLU A 10 -5.99 -8.32 3.45
C GLU A 10 -5.77 -6.88 2.97
N THR A 11 -4.52 -6.47 2.76
CA THR A 11 -4.19 -5.15 2.21
C THR A 11 -4.84 -4.93 0.85
N SER A 12 -4.82 -5.94 -0.03
CA SER A 12 -5.48 -5.86 -1.34
C SER A 12 -7.00 -5.66 -1.21
N GLN A 13 -7.63 -6.29 -0.22
CA GLN A 13 -9.07 -6.14 0.04
C GLN A 13 -9.42 -4.79 0.68
N LEU A 14 -8.52 -4.24 1.51
CA LEU A 14 -8.66 -2.93 2.14
C LEU A 14 -8.53 -1.80 1.11
N LEU A 15 -7.46 -1.82 0.31
CA LEU A 15 -7.19 -0.81 -0.71
C LEU A 15 -8.01 -1.00 -1.99
N LYS A 16 -8.80 -2.08 -2.10
CA LYS A 16 -9.63 -2.42 -3.27
C LYS A 16 -8.82 -2.56 -4.57
N ILE A 17 -7.63 -3.16 -4.46
CA ILE A 17 -6.74 -3.43 -5.60
C ILE A 17 -6.39 -4.92 -5.66
N ASN A 18 -5.75 -5.35 -6.74
CA ASN A 18 -5.26 -6.74 -6.83
C ASN A 18 -3.98 -6.94 -5.99
N LYS A 19 -3.67 -8.20 -5.64
CA LYS A 19 -2.48 -8.53 -4.85
C LYS A 19 -1.16 -8.14 -5.53
N ASN A 20 -1.10 -8.20 -6.85
CA ASN A 20 0.10 -7.84 -7.62
C ASN A 20 0.41 -6.33 -7.51
N ALA A 21 -0.62 -5.49 -7.48
CA ALA A 21 -0.47 -4.05 -7.26
C ALA A 21 0.11 -3.77 -5.86
N VAL A 22 -0.34 -4.49 -4.82
CA VAL A 22 0.26 -4.39 -3.49
C VAL A 22 1.74 -4.79 -3.51
N TYR A 23 2.11 -5.90 -4.17
CA TYR A 23 3.52 -6.28 -4.32
C TYR A 23 4.33 -5.22 -5.06
N ASN A 24 3.76 -4.58 -6.08
CA ASN A 24 4.41 -3.49 -6.79
C ASN A 24 4.66 -2.28 -5.88
N LEU A 25 3.68 -1.87 -5.09
CA LEU A 25 3.83 -0.79 -4.10
C LEU A 25 4.93 -1.08 -3.06
N VAL A 26 5.03 -2.34 -2.63
CA VAL A 26 6.09 -2.76 -1.71
C VAL A 26 7.46 -2.75 -2.40
N ARG A 27 7.53 -3.22 -3.65
CA ARG A 27 8.77 -3.28 -4.43
C ARG A 27 9.31 -1.88 -4.78
N THR A 28 8.44 -0.91 -5.05
CA THR A 28 8.82 0.48 -5.29
C THR A 28 9.15 1.24 -4.01
N GLY A 29 8.90 0.65 -2.84
CA GLY A 29 9.16 1.28 -1.53
C GLY A 29 8.11 2.30 -1.11
N LEU A 30 7.05 2.49 -1.90
CA LEU A 30 5.92 3.38 -1.58
C LEU A 30 5.12 2.86 -0.37
N LEU A 31 5.03 1.54 -0.24
CA LEU A 31 4.41 0.87 0.90
C LEU A 31 5.46 0.04 1.63
N LYS A 32 5.84 0.44 2.84
CA LYS A 32 6.83 -0.31 3.63
C LYS A 32 6.19 -1.60 4.14
N ALA A 33 6.99 -2.65 4.23
CA ALA A 33 6.50 -3.95 4.69
C ALA A 33 7.59 -4.68 5.45
N ILE A 34 7.16 -5.66 6.24
CA ILE A 34 8.02 -6.54 7.04
C ILE A 34 7.86 -7.96 6.48
N ARG A 35 8.97 -8.67 6.29
CA ARG A 35 8.95 -10.08 5.88
C ARG A 35 9.04 -10.98 7.11
N LEU A 36 7.93 -11.63 7.49
CA LEU A 36 7.83 -12.60 8.60
C LEU A 36 7.38 -13.96 8.03
N GLY A 37 8.24 -14.56 7.20
CA GLY A 37 7.89 -15.69 6.33
C GLY A 37 7.06 -15.25 5.12
N THR A 38 5.96 -14.54 5.38
CA THR A 38 5.15 -13.82 4.38
C THR A 38 5.31 -12.31 4.54
N ILE A 39 4.96 -11.55 3.49
CA ILE A 39 4.97 -10.09 3.55
C ILE A 39 3.79 -9.61 4.39
N LYS A 40 4.11 -8.74 5.35
CA LYS A 40 3.21 -8.13 6.31
C LYS A 40 3.31 -6.61 6.23
N ILE A 41 2.19 -5.92 6.29
CA ILE A 41 2.09 -4.47 6.19
C ILE A 41 1.49 -3.97 7.52
N PRO A 42 2.20 -3.12 8.29
CA PRO A 42 1.66 -2.53 9.51
C PRO A 42 0.41 -1.68 9.25
N ALA A 43 -0.52 -1.61 10.20
CA ALA A 43 -1.70 -0.76 10.08
C ALA A 43 -1.33 0.73 9.96
N GLU A 44 -0.39 1.19 10.78
CA GLU A 44 0.13 2.57 10.77
C GLU A 44 0.74 2.96 9.42
N GLU A 45 1.35 1.98 8.74
CA GLU A 45 1.93 2.16 7.42
C GLU A 45 0.84 2.39 6.36
N LEU A 46 -0.26 1.64 6.42
CA LEU A 46 -1.40 1.82 5.52
C LEU A 46 -2.05 3.18 5.73
N GLU A 47 -2.23 3.59 6.99
CA GLU A 47 -2.76 4.91 7.33
C GLU A 47 -1.88 6.03 6.77
N ARG A 48 -0.55 5.92 6.95
CA ARG A 48 0.40 6.87 6.37
C ARG A 48 0.32 6.88 4.84
N PHE A 49 0.31 5.70 4.21
CA PHE A 49 0.23 5.56 2.76
C PHE A 49 -1.01 6.25 2.19
N ILE A 50 -2.18 6.04 2.77
CA ILE A 50 -3.43 6.67 2.32
C ILE A 50 -3.33 8.18 2.47
N LYS A 51 -2.88 8.67 3.63
CA LYS A 51 -2.76 10.10 3.91
C LYS A 51 -1.79 10.79 2.94
N ASP A 52 -0.61 10.22 2.72
CA ASP A 52 0.45 10.82 1.91
C ASP A 52 0.14 10.80 0.41
N ASN A 53 -0.74 9.89 -0.04
CA ASN A 53 -1.09 9.70 -1.45
C ASN A 53 -2.51 10.16 -1.80
N THR A 54 -3.25 10.73 -0.84
CA THR A 54 -4.54 11.36 -1.13
C THR A 54 -4.33 12.54 -2.08
N GLY A 55 -5.07 12.58 -3.18
CA GLY A 55 -4.93 13.62 -4.20
C GLY A 55 -3.77 13.41 -5.19
N LYS A 56 -3.14 12.22 -5.20
CA LYS A 56 -2.11 11.86 -6.16
C LYS A 56 -2.59 10.78 -7.12
N ASP A 57 -2.08 10.80 -8.34
CA ASP A 57 -2.20 9.71 -9.30
C ASP A 57 -1.02 8.75 -9.15
N LEU A 58 -1.33 7.50 -8.80
CA LEU A 58 -0.37 6.39 -8.62
C LEU A 58 -0.50 5.35 -9.74
N SER A 59 -1.08 5.71 -10.88
CA SER A 59 -1.17 4.83 -12.05
C SER A 59 0.21 4.45 -12.58
N ASP A 60 1.17 5.38 -12.55
CA ASP A 60 2.60 5.10 -12.72
C ASP A 60 3.36 5.28 -11.41
N LEU A 61 3.88 4.17 -10.87
CA LEU A 61 4.60 4.17 -9.58
C LEU A 61 6.00 4.79 -9.66
N ASN A 62 6.52 5.05 -10.87
CA ASN A 62 7.80 5.74 -11.07
C ASN A 62 7.62 7.24 -11.32
N ASP A 63 6.39 7.70 -11.60
CA ASP A 63 6.07 9.07 -11.96
C ASP A 63 4.75 9.49 -11.29
N ILE A 64 4.79 9.62 -9.96
CA ILE A 64 3.63 9.99 -9.15
C ILE A 64 3.35 11.48 -9.32
N LYS A 65 2.13 11.81 -9.74
CA LYS A 65 1.68 13.18 -9.98
C LYS A 65 0.50 13.55 -9.11
N GLU A 66 0.10 14.82 -9.16
CA GLU A 66 -1.18 15.23 -8.60
C GLU A 66 -2.32 14.65 -9.44
N LEU A 67 -3.43 14.30 -8.78
CA LEU A 67 -4.60 13.78 -9.45
C LEU A 67 -5.30 14.93 -10.19
N GLU A 68 -5.25 14.91 -11.51
CA GLU A 68 -6.02 15.81 -12.37
C GLU A 68 -7.40 15.18 -12.65
N LEU A 69 -8.48 15.87 -12.30
CA LEU A 69 -9.88 15.44 -12.49
C LEU A 69 -10.60 16.27 -13.56
#